data_AF-A0A350YHL5-F1
#
_entry.id   AF-A0A350YHL5-F1
#
_cell.length_a   1.000
_cell.length_b   1.000
_cell.length_c   1.000
_cell.angle_alpha   90.00
_cell.angle_beta   90.00
_cell.angle_gamma   90.00
#
_symmetry.space_group_name_H-M   'P 1'
#
loop_
_entity.id
_entity.type
_entity.pdbx_description
1 polymer ?
#
loop_
_entity_poly.entity_id
_entity_poly.type
_entity_poly.pdbx_seq_one_letter_code
_entity_poly.pdbx_strand_id
1 'polypeptide(L)'
;MSTSSLPQTLAELNALCHYFIDAENRIRQGEKIDMTGMDTRVNEICHTIQDAMPDQQQQYLPELTALLGLLSSCEAAIRSVKASTHDNEEQGHHHAGG
;
A
#
# COMPACT_ATOMS: atom_id res chain seq x y z
N MET A 1 -6.51 0.61 -25.69
CA MET A 1 -6.92 0.28 -24.31
C MET A 1 -6.29 -1.07 -24.01
N SER A 2 -5.28 -1.10 -23.15
CA SER A 2 -4.60 -2.34 -22.77
C SER A 2 -5.47 -3.07 -21.77
N THR A 3 -6.16 -4.11 -22.19
CA THR A 3 -6.90 -5.01 -21.31
C THR A 3 -5.89 -5.88 -20.59
N SER A 4 -5.33 -5.39 -19.48
CA SER A 4 -4.50 -6.19 -18.59
C SER A 4 -5.31 -7.41 -18.13
N SER A 5 -4.77 -8.62 -18.33
CA SER A 5 -5.44 -9.84 -17.89
C SER A 5 -5.36 -9.99 -16.38
N LEU A 6 -6.37 -10.60 -15.74
CA LEU A 6 -6.42 -10.78 -14.29
C LEU A 6 -5.12 -11.38 -13.68
N PRO A 7 -4.46 -12.38 -14.29
CA PRO A 7 -3.17 -12.88 -13.79
C PRO A 7 -2.06 -11.83 -13.80
N GLN A 8 -2.05 -10.97 -14.80
CA GLN A 8 -1.09 -9.86 -14.91
C GLN A 8 -1.37 -8.79 -13.87
N THR A 9 -2.65 -8.48 -13.63
CA THR A 9 -3.11 -7.59 -12.56
C THR A 9 -2.73 -8.10 -11.18
N LEU A 10 -2.85 -9.41 -10.93
CA LEU A 10 -2.44 -10.04 -9.66
C LEU A 10 -0.92 -9.98 -9.46
N ALA A 11 -0.14 -10.21 -10.52
CA ALA A 11 1.31 -10.06 -10.47
C ALA A 11 1.70 -8.59 -10.18
N GLU A 12 0.99 -7.63 -10.77
CA GLU A 12 1.21 -6.20 -10.51
C GLU A 12 0.84 -5.80 -9.08
N LEU A 13 -0.27 -6.34 -8.56
CA LEU A 13 -0.67 -6.14 -7.17
C LEU A 13 0.37 -6.71 -6.19
N ASN A 14 0.89 -7.90 -6.47
CA ASN A 14 1.96 -8.48 -5.67
C ASN A 14 3.23 -7.62 -5.70
N ALA A 15 3.62 -7.12 -6.87
CA ALA A 15 4.76 -6.21 -7.00
C ALA A 15 4.55 -4.90 -6.20
N LEU A 16 3.33 -4.36 -6.18
CA LEU A 16 2.98 -3.20 -5.36
C LEU A 16 3.07 -3.48 -3.86
N CYS A 17 2.59 -4.63 -3.41
CA CYS A 17 2.74 -5.04 -2.00
C CYS A 17 4.23 -5.08 -1.59
N HIS A 18 5.08 -5.68 -2.43
CA HIS A 18 6.53 -5.68 -2.17
C HIS A 18 7.13 -4.28 -2.20
N TYR A 19 6.70 -3.42 -3.12
CA TYR A 19 7.13 -2.03 -3.17
C TYR A 19 6.74 -1.26 -1.90
N PHE A 20 5.53 -1.45 -1.36
CA PHE A 20 5.12 -0.79 -0.12
C PHE A 20 5.94 -1.26 1.09
N ILE A 21 6.27 -2.56 1.17
CA ILE A 21 7.11 -3.10 2.24
C ILE A 21 8.53 -2.53 2.14
N ASP A 22 9.11 -2.47 0.95
CA ASP A 22 10.43 -1.87 0.73
C ASP A 22 10.40 -0.36 1.05
N ALA A 23 9.35 0.34 0.61
CA ALA A 23 9.18 1.74 0.85
C ALA A 23 9.06 2.06 2.35
N GLU A 24 8.33 1.23 3.10
CA GLU A 24 8.26 1.33 4.55
C GLU A 24 9.65 1.20 5.19
N ASN A 25 10.42 0.19 4.81
CA ASN A 25 11.76 -0.04 5.37
C ASN A 25 12.70 1.15 5.09
N ARG A 26 12.63 1.72 3.90
CA ARG A 26 13.43 2.87 3.49
C ARG A 26 13.00 4.17 4.17
N ILE A 27 11.68 4.39 4.35
CA ILE A 27 11.16 5.51 5.14
C ILE A 27 11.63 5.42 6.60
N ARG A 28 11.61 4.22 7.20
CA ARG A 28 12.15 3.98 8.56
C ARG A 28 13.64 4.29 8.66
N GLN A 29 14.39 4.16 7.56
CA GLN A 29 15.81 4.54 7.47
C GLN A 29 16.04 6.03 7.19
N GLY A 30 14.96 6.82 7.05
CA GLY A 30 15.01 8.27 6.80
C GLY A 30 15.09 8.64 5.32
N GLU A 31 14.89 7.68 4.40
CA GLU A 31 14.87 7.97 2.97
C GLU A 31 13.53 8.58 2.52
N LYS A 32 13.59 9.53 1.60
CA LYS A 32 12.40 10.07 0.91
C LYS A 32 12.08 9.20 -0.29
N ILE A 33 10.85 8.72 -0.35
CA ILE A 33 10.35 7.94 -1.46
C ILE A 33 9.25 8.72 -2.17
N ASP A 34 9.35 8.75 -3.50
CA ASP A 34 8.30 9.29 -4.35
C ASP A 34 7.21 8.24 -4.53
N MET A 35 6.01 8.58 -4.09
CA MET A 35 4.80 7.75 -4.18
C MET A 35 3.82 8.31 -5.22
N THR A 36 4.24 9.28 -6.03
CA THR A 36 3.38 9.92 -7.03
C THR A 36 2.85 8.90 -8.03
N GLY A 37 1.55 8.96 -8.31
CA GLY A 37 0.87 8.07 -9.26
C GLY A 37 0.55 6.67 -8.71
N MET A 38 0.92 6.37 -7.46
CA MET A 38 0.64 5.06 -6.87
C MET A 38 -0.86 4.87 -6.62
N ASP A 39 -1.57 5.93 -6.25
CA ASP A 39 -3.04 5.91 -6.09
C ASP A 39 -3.75 5.53 -7.39
N THR A 40 -3.32 6.12 -8.51
CA THR A 40 -3.87 5.81 -9.85
C THR A 40 -3.67 4.33 -10.17
N ARG A 41 -2.47 3.80 -9.90
CA ARG A 41 -2.11 2.42 -10.21
C ARG A 41 -2.87 1.40 -9.36
N VAL A 42 -3.06 1.70 -8.07
CA VAL A 42 -3.92 0.90 -7.18
C VAL A 42 -5.38 0.92 -7.68
N ASN A 43 -5.86 2.08 -8.12
CA ASN A 43 -7.24 2.23 -8.60
C ASN A 43 -7.50 1.44 -9.89
N GLU A 44 -6.54 1.41 -10.81
CA GLU A 44 -6.59 0.59 -12.04
C GLU A 44 -6.63 -0.92 -11.74
N ILE A 45 -5.85 -1.37 -10.76
CA ILE A 45 -5.85 -2.76 -10.31
C ILE A 45 -7.21 -3.13 -9.69
N CYS A 46 -7.73 -2.27 -8.81
CA CYS A 46 -9.04 -2.46 -8.20
C CYS A 46 -10.16 -2.55 -9.25
N HIS A 47 -10.16 -1.64 -10.25
CA HIS A 47 -11.12 -1.69 -11.36
C HIS A 47 -11.01 -2.99 -12.16
N THR A 48 -9.79 -3.41 -12.49
CA THR A 48 -9.59 -4.64 -13.27
C THR A 48 -10.04 -5.90 -12.53
N ILE A 49 -9.87 -5.94 -11.20
CA ILE A 49 -10.36 -7.05 -10.36
C ILE A 49 -11.90 -7.01 -10.31
N GLN A 50 -12.51 -5.83 -10.15
CA GLN A 50 -13.96 -5.67 -10.11
C GLN A 50 -14.62 -6.05 -11.45
N ASP A 51 -13.98 -5.72 -12.57
CA ASP A 51 -14.46 -6.01 -13.93
C ASP A 51 -14.23 -7.46 -14.36
N ALA A 52 -13.43 -8.24 -13.62
CA ALA A 52 -13.22 -9.65 -13.91
C ALA A 52 -14.50 -10.48 -13.68
N MET A 53 -14.72 -11.48 -14.54
CA MET A 53 -15.92 -12.33 -14.41
C MET A 53 -15.91 -13.09 -13.07
N PRO A 54 -17.09 -13.36 -12.47
CA PRO A 54 -17.20 -14.01 -11.16
C PRO A 54 -16.46 -15.34 -11.06
N ASP A 55 -16.46 -16.14 -12.13
CA ASP A 55 -15.77 -17.43 -12.17
C ASP A 55 -14.24 -17.28 -12.07
N GLN A 56 -13.69 -16.23 -12.67
CA GLN A 56 -12.27 -15.89 -12.55
C GLN A 56 -11.96 -15.36 -11.15
N GLN A 57 -12.82 -14.51 -10.58
CA GLN A 57 -12.68 -14.06 -9.20
C GLN A 57 -12.69 -15.23 -8.21
N GLN A 58 -13.51 -16.26 -8.46
CA GLN A 58 -13.59 -17.47 -7.64
C GLN A 58 -12.33 -18.34 -7.74
N GLN A 59 -11.74 -18.43 -8.93
CA GLN A 59 -10.48 -19.14 -9.14
C GLN A 59 -9.31 -18.47 -8.39
N TYR A 60 -9.26 -17.14 -8.37
CA TYR A 60 -8.16 -16.36 -7.78
C TYR A 60 -8.47 -15.82 -6.38
N LEU A 61 -9.61 -16.20 -5.80
CA LEU A 61 -10.11 -15.76 -4.50
C LEU A 61 -9.10 -15.97 -3.35
N PRO A 62 -8.36 -17.11 -3.28
CA PRO A 62 -7.33 -17.30 -2.26
C PRO A 62 -6.16 -16.29 -2.38
N GLU A 63 -5.68 -16.03 -3.59
CA GLU A 63 -4.59 -15.08 -3.85
C GLU A 63 -5.04 -13.63 -3.61
N LEU A 64 -6.26 -13.28 -4.04
CA LEU A 64 -6.87 -11.98 -3.74
C LEU A 64 -7.00 -11.75 -2.22
N THR A 65 -7.40 -12.79 -1.47
CA THR A 65 -7.51 -12.73 0.00
C THR A 65 -6.14 -12.53 0.65
N ALA A 66 -5.11 -13.24 0.18
CA ALA A 66 -3.75 -13.08 0.68
C ALA A 66 -3.20 -11.67 0.40
N LEU A 67 -3.42 -11.14 -0.81
CA LEU A 67 -3.00 -9.79 -1.21
C LEU A 67 -3.73 -8.71 -0.42
N LEU A 68 -5.03 -8.87 -0.17
CA LEU A 68 -5.79 -7.98 0.73
C LEU A 68 -5.20 -7.97 2.14
N GLY A 69 -4.83 -9.12 2.69
CA GLY A 69 -4.19 -9.21 4.01
C GLY A 69 -2.85 -8.47 4.09
N LEU A 70 -2.05 -8.56 3.02
CA LEU A 70 -0.78 -7.81 2.90
C LEU A 70 -1.03 -6.30 2.82
N LEU A 71 -2.00 -5.85 2.02
CA LEU A 71 -2.36 -4.45 1.91
C LEU A 71 -2.87 -3.87 3.24
N SER A 72 -3.76 -4.57 3.94
CA SER A 72 -4.25 -4.13 5.26
C SER A 72 -3.11 -4.04 6.28
N SER A 73 -2.14 -4.94 6.20
CA SER A 73 -0.94 -4.90 7.05
C SER A 73 -0.06 -3.70 6.73
N CYS A 74 0.16 -3.39 5.44
CA CYS A 74 0.90 -2.20 5.00
C CYS A 74 0.19 -0.91 5.45
N GLU A 75 -1.13 -0.84 5.31
CA GLU A 75 -1.94 0.30 5.75
C GLU A 75 -1.80 0.54 7.26
N ALA A 76 -1.88 -0.52 8.07
CA ALA A 76 -1.71 -0.43 9.52
C ALA A 76 -0.30 0.06 9.90
N ALA A 77 0.73 -0.42 9.20
CA ALA A 77 2.11 0.01 9.36
C ALA A 77 2.27 1.52 9.08
N ILE A 78 1.76 2.00 7.94
CA ILE A 78 1.80 3.41 7.57
C ILE A 78 1.06 4.29 8.60
N ARG A 79 -0.12 3.86 9.07
CA ARG A 79 -0.85 4.58 10.12
C ARG A 79 -0.06 4.66 11.42
N SER A 80 0.62 3.57 11.80
CA SER A 80 1.46 3.53 13.00
C SER A 80 2.65 4.48 12.90
N VAL A 81 3.32 4.54 11.74
CA VAL A 81 4.39 5.51 11.48
C VAL A 81 3.86 6.93 11.54
N LYS A 82 2.70 7.21 10.92
CA LYS A 82 2.08 8.54 10.94
C LYS A 82 1.74 9.01 12.36
N ALA A 83 1.21 8.12 13.20
CA ALA A 83 0.92 8.42 14.61
C ALA A 83 2.20 8.76 15.38
N SER A 84 3.26 7.96 15.21
CA SER A 84 4.53 8.17 15.91
C SER A 84 5.32 9.39 15.43
N THR A 85 5.13 9.86 14.20
CA THR A 85 5.64 11.18 13.77
C THR A 85 4.89 12.36 14.36
N HIS A 86 3.60 12.21 14.69
CA HIS A 86 2.78 13.30 15.22
C HIS A 86 3.03 13.55 16.72
N ASP A 87 3.32 12.50 17.49
CA ASP A 87 3.70 12.61 18.92
C ASP A 87 5.04 13.33 19.14
N ASN A 88 5.94 13.33 18.16
CA ASN A 88 7.25 13.99 18.27
C ASN A 88 7.19 15.51 18.01
N GLU A 89 6.14 16.02 17.35
CA GLU A 89 5.98 17.46 17.15
C GLU A 89 5.39 18.15 18.40
N GLU A 90 4.66 17.44 19.25
CA GLU A 90 4.07 17.99 20.48
C GLU A 90 5.03 18.02 21.68
N GLN A 91 6.13 17.24 21.67
CA GLN A 91 7.12 17.24 22.76
C GLN A 91 8.27 18.26 22.60
N GLY A 92 8.32 19.00 21.49
CA GLY A 92 9.38 19.99 21.21
C GLY A 92 9.19 21.39 21.82
N HIS A 93 8.07 21.70 22.48
CA HIS A 93 7.71 23.08 22.85
C HIS A 93 7.66 23.40 24.35
N HIS A 94 8.28 22.61 25.23
CA HIS A 94 8.32 22.93 26.67
C HIS A 94 9.71 22.73 27.29
N HIS A 95 10.71 23.47 26.80
CA HIS A 95 11.91 23.73 27.60
C HIS A 95 12.60 25.05 27.23
N ALA A 96 11.95 26.18 27.53
CA ALA A 96 12.66 27.45 27.71
C ALA A 96 11.83 28.44 28.55
N GLY A 97 12.28 28.68 29.78
CA GLY A 97 12.10 29.97 30.43
C GLY A 97 11.24 29.98 31.70
N GLY A 98 11.87 30.36 32.82
CA GLY A 98 11.21 30.97 33.97
C GLY A 98 11.62 30.40 35.31
#